data_AF-A0A9W7XP09-F1
#
_entry.id   AF-A0A9W7XP09-F1
#
_cell.length_a   1.000
_cell.length_b   1.000
_cell.length_c   1.000
_cell.angle_alpha   90.00
_cell.angle_beta   90.00
_cell.angle_gamma   90.00
#
_symmetry.space_group_name_H-M   'P 1'
#
loop_
_entity.id
_entity.type
_entity.pdbx_description
1 polymer ?
#
loop_
_entity_poly.entity_id
_entity_poly.type
_entity_poly.pdbx_seq_one_letter_code
_entity_poly.pdbx_strand_id
1 'polypeptide(L)'
;MTSEQVLLRQGAEARVYKTEISGRPVVAKQRFSKTYRHPDLDRKLTRGRMNQEARSLKRCLDNGILVPQVVRVDKDASTLFIEYIEGQTLKEWILGNDDEAKESDQISAMAEDKAVDLYVLERAFISTHPNSEKLFALVLEAYKAENTDVASAVLKRLEDVRQRGRKRDMTG
;
A
#
# COMPACT_ATOMS: atom_id res chain seq x y z
N MET A 1 -7.42 0.86 31.21
CA MET A 1 -7.52 2.24 30.67
C MET A 1 -6.67 2.27 29.42
N THR A 2 -7.26 2.46 28.24
CA THR A 2 -6.50 2.64 27.00
C THR A 2 -5.89 4.04 27.01
N SER A 3 -4.56 4.11 26.97
CA SER A 3 -3.79 5.35 26.93
C SER A 3 -4.04 6.13 25.63
N GLU A 4 -3.58 7.37 25.58
CA GLU A 4 -3.64 8.24 24.40
C GLU A 4 -3.09 7.53 23.14
N GLN A 5 -3.74 7.77 22.00
CA GLN A 5 -3.33 7.21 20.72
C GLN A 5 -2.66 8.30 19.87
N VAL A 6 -1.40 8.08 19.49
CA VAL A 6 -0.66 9.00 18.61
C VAL A 6 -0.69 8.44 17.19
N LEU A 7 -1.22 9.20 16.23
CA LEU A 7 -1.20 8.79 14.82
C LEU A 7 0.24 8.80 14.30
N LEU A 8 0.73 7.64 13.85
CA LEU A 8 2.04 7.53 13.23
C LEU A 8 1.96 7.79 11.73
N ARG A 9 1.05 7.09 11.03
CA ARG A 9 0.91 7.16 9.57
C ARG A 9 -0.52 6.87 9.14
N GLN A 10 -0.92 7.47 8.03
CA GLN A 10 -2.18 7.17 7.33
C GLN A 10 -1.88 6.67 5.93
N GLY A 11 -2.32 5.45 5.63
CA GLY A 11 -2.25 4.86 4.29
C GLY A 11 -3.62 4.79 3.63
N ALA A 12 -3.66 4.28 2.40
CA ALA A 12 -4.89 4.12 1.63
C ALA A 12 -5.89 3.14 2.28
N GLU A 13 -5.43 2.16 3.07
CA GLU A 13 -6.30 1.13 3.67
C GLU A 13 -6.47 1.21 5.18
N ALA A 14 -5.56 1.89 5.89
CA ALA A 14 -5.53 1.87 7.35
C ALA A 14 -4.83 3.11 7.91
N ARG A 15 -5.21 3.46 9.15
CA ARG A 15 -4.47 4.38 10.02
C ARG A 15 -3.67 3.56 11.03
N VAL A 16 -2.44 3.98 11.28
CA VAL A 16 -1.50 3.31 12.17
C VAL A 16 -1.22 4.24 13.34
N TYR A 17 -1.53 3.79 14.55
CA TYR A 17 -1.36 4.56 15.78
C TYR A 17 -0.34 3.88 16.70
N LYS A 18 0.45 4.67 17.43
CA LYS A 18 1.21 4.21 18.61
C LYS A 18 0.30 4.40 19.82
N THR A 19 0.19 3.37 20.65
CA THR A 19 -0.54 3.43 21.92
C THR A 19 0.11 2.47 22.91
N GLU A 20 -0.47 2.36 24.11
CA GLU A 20 0.04 1.51 25.17
C GLU A 20 -1.07 0.60 25.69
N ILE A 21 -0.75 -0.68 25.87
CA ILE A 21 -1.63 -1.67 26.48
C ILE A 21 -0.88 -2.31 27.64
N SER A 22 -1.39 -2.12 28.85
CA SER A 22 -0.82 -2.73 30.07
C SER A 22 0.67 -2.42 30.26
N GLY A 23 1.10 -1.18 30.04
CA GLY A 23 2.51 -0.79 30.17
C GLY A 23 3.40 -1.14 28.98
N ARG A 24 2.86 -1.74 27.91
CA ARG A 24 3.63 -2.16 26.73
C ARG A 24 3.29 -1.30 25.52
N PRO A 25 4.30 -0.78 24.78
CA PRO A 25 4.06 -0.02 23.58
C PRO A 25 3.54 -0.95 22.46
N VAL A 26 2.47 -0.53 21.81
CA VAL A 26 1.83 -1.29 20.74
C VAL A 26 1.48 -0.39 19.56
N VAL A 27 1.43 -1.00 18.38
CA VAL A 27 0.87 -0.40 17.18
C VAL A 27 -0.58 -0.85 17.03
N ALA A 28 -1.50 0.10 16.95
CA ALA A 28 -2.88 -0.14 16.57
C ALA A 28 -3.08 0.17 15.09
N LYS A 29 -3.28 -0.87 14.28
CA LYS A 29 -3.54 -0.73 12.84
C LYS A 29 -5.05 -0.82 12.59
N GLN A 30 -5.69 0.33 12.46
CA GLN A 30 -7.14 0.45 12.27
C GLN A 30 -7.49 0.58 10.80
N ARG A 31 -8.30 -0.35 10.29
CA ARG A 31 -8.86 -0.27 8.93
C ARG A 31 -10.15 0.54 8.96
N PHE A 32 -10.24 1.55 8.11
CA PHE A 32 -11.45 2.37 7.98
C PHE A 32 -12.35 1.84 6.87
N SER A 33 -13.66 2.00 7.06
CA SER A 33 -14.66 1.60 6.08
C SER A 33 -14.50 2.39 4.77
N LYS A 34 -14.73 1.70 3.65
CA LYS A 34 -14.74 2.31 2.33
C LYS A 34 -16.18 2.55 1.89
N THR A 35 -16.56 3.81 1.77
CA THR A 35 -17.93 4.26 1.43
C THR A 35 -18.43 3.75 0.08
N TYR A 36 -17.51 3.44 -0.85
CA TYR A 36 -17.84 2.87 -2.16
C TYR A 36 -18.18 1.37 -2.13
N ARG A 37 -18.05 0.69 -0.98
CA ARG A 37 -18.36 -0.74 -0.86
C ARG A 37 -19.68 -0.96 -0.15
N HIS A 38 -20.42 -1.98 -0.57
CA HIS A 38 -21.59 -2.44 0.17
C HIS A 38 -21.17 -2.84 1.61
N PRO A 39 -21.93 -2.46 2.66
CA PRO A 39 -21.54 -2.69 4.05
C PRO A 39 -21.18 -4.16 4.37
N ASP A 40 -21.92 -5.11 3.82
CA ASP A 40 -21.67 -6.54 4.02
C ASP A 40 -20.37 -7.02 3.35
N LEU A 41 -20.09 -6.49 2.15
CA LEU A 41 -18.86 -6.79 1.44
C LEU A 41 -17.67 -6.20 2.17
N ASP A 42 -17.77 -4.94 2.61
CA ASP A 42 -16.69 -4.29 3.35
C ASP A 42 -16.40 -5.04 4.67
N ARG A 43 -17.45 -5.38 5.43
CA ARG A 43 -17.31 -6.18 6.66
C ARG A 43 -16.62 -7.52 6.40
N LYS A 44 -17.02 -8.24 5.35
CA LYS A 44 -16.39 -9.51 4.96
C LYS A 44 -14.93 -9.34 4.57
N LEU A 45 -14.60 -8.35 3.73
CA LEU A 45 -13.24 -8.08 3.26
C LEU A 45 -12.33 -7.61 4.40
N THR A 46 -12.78 -6.67 5.21
CA THR A 46 -12.03 -6.12 6.36
C THR A 46 -11.72 -7.22 7.37
N ARG A 47 -12.72 -8.04 7.73
CA ARG A 47 -12.53 -9.20 8.61
C ARG A 47 -11.59 -10.23 8.00
N GLY A 48 -11.74 -10.55 6.70
CA GLY A 48 -10.89 -11.50 6.00
C GLY A 48 -9.42 -11.08 5.99
N ARG A 49 -9.15 -9.82 5.62
CA ARG A 49 -7.79 -9.25 5.58
C ARG A 49 -7.15 -9.18 6.96
N MET A 50 -7.89 -8.73 7.96
CA MET A 50 -7.37 -8.65 9.34
C MET A 50 -7.03 -10.04 9.90
N ASN A 51 -7.90 -11.04 9.67
CA ASN A 51 -7.61 -12.42 10.06
C ASN A 51 -6.39 -12.99 9.33
N GLN A 52 -6.26 -12.71 8.02
CA GLN A 52 -5.11 -13.16 7.25
C GLN A 52 -3.82 -12.54 7.78
N GLU A 53 -3.83 -11.25 8.09
CA GLU A 53 -2.68 -10.53 8.62
C GLU A 53 -2.23 -11.08 9.98
N ALA A 54 -3.17 -11.25 10.92
CA ALA A 54 -2.88 -11.84 12.23
C ALA A 54 -2.37 -13.29 12.12
N ARG A 55 -2.96 -14.11 11.25
CA ARG A 55 -2.52 -15.50 11.02
C ARG A 55 -1.13 -15.56 10.38
N SER A 56 -0.85 -14.69 9.42
CA SER A 56 0.47 -14.62 8.78
C SER A 56 1.56 -14.27 9.80
N LEU A 57 1.33 -13.27 10.66
CA LEU A 57 2.28 -12.91 11.73
C LEU A 57 2.50 -14.06 12.71
N LYS A 58 1.41 -14.69 13.19
CA LYS A 58 1.52 -15.85 14.09
C LYS A 58 2.30 -16.99 13.45
N ARG A 59 2.04 -17.30 12.17
CA ARG A 59 2.76 -18.33 11.43
C ARG A 59 4.25 -18.00 11.31
N CYS A 60 4.61 -16.76 10.99
CA CYS A 60 6.01 -16.34 10.94
C CYS A 60 6.70 -16.52 12.30
N LEU A 61 6.04 -16.08 13.38
CA LEU A 61 6.55 -16.24 14.73
C LEU A 61 6.75 -17.71 15.12
N ASP A 62 5.79 -18.58 14.78
CA ASP A 62 5.87 -20.03 15.04
C ASP A 62 7.03 -20.72 14.29
N ASN A 63 7.52 -20.10 13.22
CA ASN A 63 8.65 -20.58 12.44
C ASN A 63 9.96 -19.83 12.77
N GLY A 64 10.00 -19.08 13.90
CA GLY A 64 11.21 -18.39 14.36
C GLY A 64 11.58 -17.13 13.56
N ILE A 65 10.67 -16.62 12.71
CA ILE A 65 10.90 -15.37 11.98
C ILE A 65 10.59 -14.19 12.91
N LEU A 66 11.53 -13.24 12.99
CA LEU A 66 11.37 -12.02 13.77
C LEU A 66 10.28 -11.13 13.17
N VAL A 67 9.11 -11.12 13.80
CA VAL A 67 7.95 -10.30 13.43
C VAL A 67 7.28 -9.76 14.69
N PRO A 68 6.56 -8.63 14.60
CA PRO A 68 5.77 -8.15 15.73
C PRO A 68 4.78 -9.19 16.23
N GLN A 69 4.73 -9.41 17.55
CA GLN A 69 3.72 -10.28 18.14
C GLN A 69 2.31 -9.67 18.02
N VAL A 70 1.31 -10.49 17.70
CA VAL A 70 -0.10 -10.07 17.75
C VAL A 70 -0.56 -10.00 19.21
N VAL A 71 -0.89 -8.80 19.69
CA VAL A 71 -1.31 -8.54 21.07
C VAL A 71 -2.82 -8.73 21.23
N ARG A 72 -3.61 -8.16 20.30
CA ARG A 72 -5.08 -8.21 20.33
C ARG A 72 -5.65 -8.02 18.94
N VAL A 73 -6.78 -8.66 18.67
CA VAL A 73 -7.59 -8.43 17.45
C VAL A 73 -8.95 -7.91 17.87
N ASP A 74 -9.29 -6.69 17.46
CA ASP A 74 -10.61 -6.08 17.67
C ASP A 74 -11.38 -6.07 16.34
N LYS A 75 -12.38 -6.95 16.25
CA LYS A 75 -13.19 -7.12 15.03
C LYS A 75 -14.23 -6.03 14.87
N ASP A 76 -14.69 -5.43 15.96
CA ASP A 76 -15.73 -4.42 15.94
C ASP A 76 -15.13 -3.08 15.52
N ALA A 77 -13.99 -2.71 16.11
CA ALA A 77 -13.22 -1.54 15.71
C ALA A 77 -12.36 -1.74 14.45
N SER A 78 -12.36 -2.94 13.85
CA SER A 78 -11.50 -3.31 12.71
C SER A 78 -10.03 -2.97 12.93
N THR A 79 -9.54 -3.23 14.15
CA THR A 79 -8.19 -2.85 14.61
C THR A 79 -7.37 -4.06 14.99
N LEU A 80 -6.18 -4.17 14.40
CA LEU A 80 -5.17 -5.16 14.76
C LEU A 80 -4.12 -4.49 15.65
N PHE A 81 -3.96 -4.98 16.88
CA PHE A 81 -2.93 -4.52 17.82
C PHE A 81 -1.74 -5.47 17.77
N ILE A 82 -0.59 -4.93 17.44
CA ILE A 82 0.68 -5.66 17.37
C ILE A 82 1.74 -4.95 18.22
N GLU A 83 2.79 -5.68 18.58
CA GLU A 83 3.96 -5.12 19.25
C GLU A 83 4.54 -3.93 18.48
N TYR A 84 4.91 -2.87 19.19
CA TYR A 84 5.67 -1.77 18.62
C TYR A 84 7.16 -2.14 18.62
N ILE A 85 7.79 -2.14 17.44
CA ILE A 85 9.23 -2.35 17.30
C ILE A 85 9.91 -0.98 17.27
N GLU A 86 10.79 -0.72 18.23
CA GLU A 86 11.62 0.48 18.24
C GLU A 86 12.70 0.40 17.14
N GLY A 87 12.85 1.51 16.41
CA GLY A 87 13.81 1.63 15.32
C GLY A 87 13.23 2.28 14.07
N GLN A 88 14.11 2.56 13.12
CA GLN A 88 13.74 3.06 11.81
C GLN A 88 13.30 1.94 10.88
N THR A 89 12.38 2.24 9.97
CA THR A 89 12.04 1.35 8.86
C THR A 89 13.21 1.23 7.89
N LEU A 90 13.27 0.12 7.17
CA LEU A 90 14.29 -0.07 6.12
C LEU A 90 14.26 1.08 5.08
N LYS A 91 13.06 1.57 4.74
CA LYS A 91 12.90 2.72 3.84
C LYS A 91 13.58 3.98 4.38
N GLU A 92 13.39 4.29 5.66
CA GLU A 92 14.01 5.47 6.28
C GLU A 92 15.53 5.32 6.33
N TRP A 93 16.04 4.12 6.62
CA TRP A 93 17.47 3.88 6.65
C TRP A 93 18.13 4.04 5.27
N ILE A 94 17.52 3.48 4.21
CA ILE A 94 18.02 3.62 2.84
C ILE A 94 18.06 5.09 2.42
N LEU A 95 16.96 5.82 2.64
CA LEU A 95 16.87 7.24 2.24
C LEU A 95 17.70 8.19 3.12
N GLY A 96 18.10 7.74 4.31
CA GLY A 96 18.91 8.53 5.24
C GLY A 96 20.41 8.51 4.93
N ASN A 97 20.89 7.52 4.18
CA ASN A 97 22.33 7.30 3.97
C ASN A 97 22.91 7.93 2.70
N ASP A 98 22.07 8.39 1.77
CA ASP A 98 22.52 8.94 0.49
C ASP A 98 21.97 10.36 0.27
N ASP A 99 22.82 11.39 0.45
CA ASP A 99 22.44 12.79 0.21
C ASP A 99 22.32 13.13 -1.31
N GLU A 100 23.10 12.48 -2.17
CA GLU A 100 23.02 12.63 -3.64
C GLU A 100 21.92 11.78 -4.28
N ALA A 101 21.47 10.70 -3.64
CA ALA A 101 20.37 9.88 -4.15
C ALA A 101 19.00 10.57 -3.99
N LYS A 102 18.88 11.60 -3.15
CA LYS A 102 17.58 12.21 -2.81
C LYS A 102 16.85 12.82 -4.01
N GLU A 103 17.55 13.49 -4.93
CA GLU A 103 16.91 14.13 -6.09
C GLU A 103 16.51 13.09 -7.16
N SER A 104 17.39 12.10 -7.41
CA SER A 104 17.11 11.00 -8.35
C SER A 104 16.04 10.04 -7.81
N ASP A 105 16.02 9.75 -6.51
CA ASP A 105 14.97 8.97 -5.86
C ASP A 105 13.65 9.72 -5.80
N GLN A 106 13.66 11.05 -5.65
CA GLN A 106 12.42 11.82 -5.68
C GLN A 106 11.79 11.80 -7.08
N ILE A 107 12.59 11.93 -8.14
CA ILE A 107 12.12 11.76 -9.52
C ILE A 107 11.67 10.31 -9.76
N SER A 108 12.41 9.32 -9.28
CA SER A 108 12.07 7.89 -9.41
C SER A 108 10.78 7.52 -8.68
N ALA A 109 10.58 8.03 -7.46
CA ALA A 109 9.36 7.84 -6.67
C ALA A 109 8.16 8.52 -7.34
N MET A 110 8.33 9.76 -7.80
CA MET A 110 7.30 10.45 -8.59
C MET A 110 6.98 9.71 -9.89
N ALA A 111 8.00 9.14 -10.55
CA ALA A 111 7.82 8.35 -11.75
C ALA A 111 7.06 7.05 -11.49
N GLU A 112 7.38 6.35 -10.40
CA GLU A 112 6.66 5.15 -9.94
C GLU A 112 5.19 5.49 -9.63
N ASP A 113 4.91 6.53 -8.86
CA ASP A 113 3.54 6.89 -8.46
C ASP A 113 2.68 7.19 -9.70
N LYS A 114 3.18 8.02 -10.63
CA LYS A 114 2.46 8.34 -11.87
C LYS A 114 2.33 7.15 -12.82
N ALA A 115 3.35 6.28 -12.87
CA ALA A 115 3.29 5.04 -13.65
C ALA A 115 2.22 4.09 -13.10
N VAL A 116 2.09 3.99 -11.77
CA VAL A 116 1.02 3.22 -11.13
C VAL A 116 -0.34 3.82 -11.47
N ASP A 117 -0.50 5.14 -11.44
CA ASP A 117 -1.76 5.80 -11.80
C ASP A 117 -2.14 5.53 -13.27
N LEU A 118 -1.19 5.64 -14.20
CA LEU A 118 -1.40 5.31 -15.62
C LEU A 118 -1.80 3.84 -15.80
N TYR A 119 -1.17 2.92 -15.08
CA TYR A 119 -1.54 1.51 -15.12
C TYR A 119 -2.94 1.25 -14.56
N VAL A 120 -3.30 1.91 -13.45
CA VAL A 120 -4.66 1.82 -12.89
C VAL A 120 -5.69 2.36 -13.88
N LEU A 121 -5.39 3.45 -14.57
CA LEU A 121 -6.23 4.03 -15.62
C LEU A 121 -6.37 3.06 -16.81
N GLU A 122 -5.28 2.47 -17.29
CA GLU A 122 -5.28 1.44 -18.34
C GLU A 122 -6.25 0.30 -17.99
N ARG A 123 -6.15 -0.24 -16.77
CA ARG A 123 -7.05 -1.31 -16.31
C ARG A 123 -8.50 -0.86 -16.17
N ALA A 124 -8.74 0.40 -15.82
CA ALA A 124 -10.09 0.96 -15.76
C ALA A 124 -10.74 0.99 -17.16
N PHE A 125 -10.02 1.46 -18.18
CA PHE A 125 -10.49 1.42 -19.58
C PHE A 125 -10.86 0.00 -20.00
N ILE A 126 -9.92 -0.95 -19.85
CA ILE A 126 -10.13 -2.36 -20.23
C ILE A 126 -11.34 -2.97 -19.51
N SER A 127 -11.58 -2.60 -18.25
CA SER A 127 -12.69 -3.13 -17.45
C SER A 127 -14.06 -2.62 -17.86
N THR A 128 -14.14 -1.45 -18.51
CA THR A 128 -15.41 -0.77 -18.77
C THR A 128 -16.00 -1.16 -20.13
N HIS A 129 -15.18 -1.26 -21.18
CA HIS A 129 -15.67 -1.60 -22.52
C HIS A 129 -14.65 -2.41 -23.34
N PRO A 130 -15.08 -3.45 -24.08
CA PRO A 130 -14.27 -4.07 -25.12
C PRO A 130 -13.86 -3.00 -26.15
N ASN A 131 -12.60 -3.02 -26.62
CA ASN A 131 -12.02 -2.07 -27.60
C ASN A 131 -11.67 -0.66 -27.07
N SER A 132 -11.46 -0.50 -25.76
CA SER A 132 -10.98 0.77 -25.17
C SER A 132 -9.48 1.02 -25.34
N GLU A 133 -8.72 0.07 -25.89
CA GLU A 133 -7.25 0.12 -26.03
C GLU A 133 -6.79 1.39 -26.78
N LYS A 134 -7.54 1.79 -27.81
CA LYS A 134 -7.27 3.00 -28.60
C LYS A 134 -7.39 4.28 -27.78
N LEU A 135 -8.28 4.32 -26.79
CA LEU A 135 -8.47 5.48 -25.93
C LEU A 135 -7.27 5.66 -24.99
N PHE A 136 -6.76 4.57 -24.43
CA PHE A 136 -5.59 4.64 -23.57
C PHE A 136 -4.32 5.01 -24.36
N ALA A 137 -4.20 4.55 -25.62
CA ALA A 137 -3.11 4.98 -26.51
C ALA A 137 -3.10 6.51 -26.69
N LEU A 138 -4.27 7.15 -26.87
CA LEU A 138 -4.36 8.61 -26.97
C LEU A 138 -3.88 9.32 -25.68
N VAL A 139 -4.18 8.74 -24.51
CA VAL A 139 -3.69 9.26 -23.22
C VAL A 139 -2.17 9.18 -23.16
N LEU A 140 -1.56 8.06 -23.56
CA LEU A 140 -0.11 7.91 -23.56
C LEU A 140 0.58 8.88 -24.53
N GLU A 141 0.01 9.07 -25.72
CA GLU A 141 0.56 10.03 -26.69
C GLU A 141 0.49 11.47 -26.15
N ALA A 142 -0.63 11.87 -25.55
CA ALA A 142 -0.76 13.19 -24.92
C ALA A 142 0.22 13.36 -23.75
N TYR A 143 0.37 12.32 -22.92
CA TYR A 143 1.30 12.32 -21.79
C TYR A 143 2.76 12.44 -22.25
N LYS A 144 3.12 11.78 -23.35
CA LYS A 144 4.45 11.86 -23.97
C LYS A 144 4.71 13.24 -24.60
N ALA A 145 3.68 13.84 -25.21
CA ALA A 145 3.79 15.15 -25.88
C ALA A 145 4.15 16.29 -24.92
N GLU A 146 3.89 16.13 -23.62
CA GLU A 146 4.27 17.09 -22.59
C GLU A 146 5.80 17.22 -22.39
N ASN A 147 6.63 16.40 -23.07
CA ASN A 147 8.09 16.55 -23.27
C ASN A 147 8.89 16.97 -22.03
N THR A 148 8.69 16.25 -20.93
CA THR A 148 9.53 16.37 -19.72
C THR A 148 10.39 15.14 -19.52
N ASP A 149 11.57 15.30 -18.93
CA ASP A 149 12.41 14.17 -18.48
C ASP A 149 11.60 13.23 -17.57
N VAL A 150 10.70 13.80 -16.76
CA VAL A 150 9.75 13.08 -15.92
C VAL A 150 8.80 12.20 -16.74
N ALA A 151 8.24 12.70 -17.84
CA ALA A 151 7.33 11.91 -18.68
C ALA A 151 8.02 10.68 -19.27
N SER A 152 9.26 10.83 -19.75
CA SER A 152 10.04 9.70 -20.27
C SER A 152 10.37 8.65 -19.19
N ALA A 153 10.72 9.11 -17.98
CA ALA A 153 10.97 8.24 -16.83
C ALA A 153 9.71 7.48 -16.40
N VAL A 154 8.55 8.16 -16.37
CA VAL A 154 7.25 7.56 -16.04
C VAL A 154 6.87 6.47 -17.05
N LEU A 155 6.99 6.73 -18.35
CA LEU A 155 6.64 5.76 -19.39
C LEU A 155 7.56 4.54 -19.34
N LYS A 156 8.87 4.73 -19.14
CA LYS A 156 9.78 3.60 -18.91
C LYS A 156 9.36 2.79 -17.68
N ARG A 157 8.92 3.48 -16.62
CA ARG A 157 8.53 2.82 -15.36
C ARG A 157 7.18 2.12 -15.42
N LEU A 158 6.25 2.61 -16.24
CA LEU A 158 4.95 1.99 -16.51
C LEU A 158 5.13 0.54 -17.00
N GLU A 159 6.16 0.27 -17.79
CA GLU A 159 6.43 -1.04 -18.36
C GLU A 159 6.83 -2.04 -17.25
N ASP A 160 7.63 -1.59 -16.29
CA ASP A 160 7.97 -2.37 -15.10
C ASP A 160 6.75 -2.61 -14.20
N VAL A 161 5.86 -1.61 -14.07
CA VAL A 161 4.61 -1.73 -13.30
C VAL A 161 3.68 -2.77 -13.94
N ARG A 162 3.53 -2.75 -15.27
CA ARG A 162 2.71 -3.73 -16.02
C ARG A 162 3.16 -5.17 -15.75
N GLN A 163 4.47 -5.42 -15.70
CA GLN A 163 5.03 -6.74 -15.41
C GLN A 163 4.81 -7.18 -13.94
N ARG A 164 4.87 -6.24 -13.00
CA ARG A 164 4.65 -6.47 -11.55
C ARG A 164 3.16 -6.55 -11.17
N GLY A 165 2.27 -6.11 -12.07
CA GLY A 165 0.83 -6.04 -11.84
C GLY A 165 0.26 -7.33 -11.25
N ARG A 166 -0.39 -7.21 -10.09
CA ARG A 166 -0.91 -8.34 -9.29
C ARG A 166 -2.02 -9.14 -10.00
N LYS A 167 -2.56 -8.62 -11.11
CA LYS A 167 -3.52 -9.28 -11.99
C LYS A 167 -2.89 -9.41 -13.38
N ARG A 168 -2.09 -10.47 -13.57
CA ARG A 168 -1.71 -10.93 -14.90
C ARG A 168 -2.98 -11.27 -15.68
N ASP A 169 -3.00 -10.99 -16.98
CA ASP A 169 -4.08 -11.49 -17.82
C ASP A 169 -4.12 -13.02 -17.73
N MET A 170 -5.29 -13.55 -17.41
CA MET A 170 -5.53 -14.99 -17.24
C MET A 170 -5.60 -15.74 -18.57
N THR A 171 -5.01 -15.21 -19.63
CA THR A 171 -4.87 -15.90 -20.92
C THR A 171 -3.57 -16.71 -20.89
N GLY A 172 -3.63 -17.82 -20.17
CA GLY A 172 -2.85 -19.01 -20.49
C GLY A 172 -3.70 -19.93 -21.36
#